data_AF-A0A932B585-F1
#
_entry.id   AF-A0A932B585-F1
#
_cell.length_a   1.000
_cell.length_b   1.000
_cell.length_c   1.000
_cell.angle_alpha   90.00
_cell.angle_beta   90.00
_cell.angle_gamma   90.00
#
_symmetry.space_group_name_H-M   'P 1'
#
loop_
_entity.id
_entity.type
_entity.pdbx_description
1 polymer ?
#
loop_
_entity_poly.entity_id
_entity_poly.type
_entity_poly.pdbx_seq_one_letter_code
_entity_poly.pdbx_strand_id
1 'polypeptide(L)'
;MSIVVYWLTQGQPFVATFNDQQLLEALAFSEAKRKEKDAHGQPLHSHIVTNSELGDHVGKPGVSDELPADYSWTKSHRGGPPESGNPPRTLA
;
A
#
# COMPACT_ATOMS: atom_id res chain seq x y z
N MET A 1 11.40 8.78 12.87
CA MET A 1 10.82 8.70 11.51
C MET A 1 9.30 8.72 11.64
N SER A 2 8.52 9.21 10.67
CA SER A 2 7.07 9.47 10.88
C SER A 2 6.18 8.82 9.84
N ILE A 3 5.02 8.37 10.30
CA ILE A 3 3.91 7.89 9.47
C ILE A 3 2.80 8.92 9.58
N VAL A 4 2.22 9.31 8.46
CA VAL A 4 1.17 10.31 8.38
C VAL A 4 0.00 9.75 7.57
N VAL A 5 -1.19 9.81 8.14
CA VAL A 5 -2.44 9.44 7.47
C VAL A 5 -3.21 10.71 7.15
N TYR A 6 -3.50 10.93 5.87
CA TYR A 6 -4.33 12.02 5.37
C TYR A 6 -5.68 11.49 4.91
N TRP A 7 -6.74 12.27 5.09
CA TRP A 7 -8.06 11.97 4.52
C TRP A 7 -8.88 13.23 4.33
N LEU A 8 -9.96 13.12 3.55
CA LEU A 8 -10.97 14.16 3.41
C LEU A 8 -12.26 13.75 4.12
N THR A 9 -12.90 14.69 4.80
CA THR A 9 -14.29 14.55 5.29
C THR A 9 -15.10 15.67 4.68
N GLN A 10 -16.10 15.34 3.85
CA GLN A 10 -16.93 16.36 3.17
C GLN A 10 -16.09 17.44 2.44
N GLY A 11 -14.99 17.01 1.81
CA GLY A 11 -14.06 17.89 1.08
C GLY A 11 -13.04 18.63 1.95
N GLN A 12 -13.13 18.55 3.28
CA GLN A 12 -12.17 19.17 4.19
C GLN A 12 -11.02 18.21 4.55
N PRO A 13 -9.75 18.65 4.52
CA PRO A 13 -8.61 17.80 4.80
C PRO A 13 -8.36 17.62 6.29
N PHE A 14 -7.92 16.42 6.66
CA PHE A 14 -7.53 16.03 8.01
C PHE A 14 -6.25 15.19 7.99
N VAL A 15 -5.57 15.17 9.13
CA VAL A 15 -4.28 14.50 9.28
C VAL A 15 -4.16 13.85 10.67
N ALA A 16 -3.51 12.69 10.72
CA ALA A 16 -3.09 12.03 11.94
C ALA A 16 -1.63 11.57 11.76
N THR A 17 -0.80 11.80 12.77
CA THR A 17 0.62 11.46 12.77
C THR A 17 0.90 10.34 13.76
N PHE A 18 1.75 9.41 13.37
CA PHE A 18 2.20 8.27 14.15
C PHE A 18 3.74 8.21 14.10
N ASN A 19 4.35 7.63 15.12
CA ASN A 19 5.79 7.37 15.09
C ASN A 19 6.10 6.10 14.26
N ASP A 20 7.39 5.83 14.05
CA ASP A 20 7.89 4.70 13.26
C ASP A 20 7.57 3.32 13.86
N GLN A 21 7.40 3.23 15.17
CA GLN A 21 7.02 2.00 15.87
C GLN A 21 5.51 1.69 15.74
N GLN A 22 4.72 2.62 15.23
CA GLN A 22 3.26 2.58 15.20
C GLN A 22 2.68 2.23 13.82
N LEU A 23 3.41 1.46 13.01
CA LEU A 23 2.95 1.12 11.65
C LEU A 23 1.61 0.37 11.67
N LEU A 24 1.46 -0.62 12.54
CA LEU A 24 0.23 -1.41 12.61
C LEU A 24 -0.95 -0.55 13.07
N GLU A 25 -0.74 0.34 14.02
CA GLU A 25 -1.73 1.30 14.50
C GLU A 25 -2.14 2.28 13.39
N ALA A 26 -1.19 2.81 12.62
CA ALA A 26 -1.47 3.71 11.51
C ALA A 26 -2.28 3.03 10.39
N LEU A 27 -1.98 1.76 10.10
CA LEU A 27 -2.74 0.96 9.14
C LEU A 27 -4.15 0.65 9.65
N ALA A 28 -4.28 0.24 10.91
CA ALA A 28 -5.58 0.00 11.54
C ALA A 28 -6.44 1.28 11.58
N PHE A 29 -5.82 2.42 11.87
CA PHE A 29 -6.48 3.73 11.82
C PHE A 29 -6.97 4.07 10.41
N SER A 30 -6.14 3.85 9.39
CA SER A 30 -6.51 4.08 7.99
C SER A 30 -7.70 3.20 7.56
N GLU A 31 -7.72 1.94 7.99
CA GLU A 31 -8.84 1.01 7.76
C GLU A 31 -10.11 1.42 8.51
N ALA A 32 -9.99 1.89 9.75
CA ALA A 32 -11.12 2.41 10.51
C ALA A 32 -11.74 3.60 9.77
N LYS A 33 -10.92 4.55 9.31
CA LYS A 33 -11.37 5.71 8.52
C LYS A 33 -12.06 5.30 7.22
N ARG A 34 -11.62 4.23 6.54
CA ARG A 34 -12.30 3.72 5.33
C ARG A 34 -13.70 3.17 5.62
N LYS A 35 -13.92 2.65 6.83
CA LYS A 35 -15.17 1.99 7.24
C LYS A 35 -16.15 2.92 7.92
N GLU A 36 -15.71 4.09 8.39
CA GLU A 36 -16.59 5.09 8.97
C GLU A 36 -17.66 5.53 7.96
N LYS A 37 -18.90 5.53 8.43
CA LYS A 37 -20.08 5.87 7.65
C LYS A 37 -20.80 7.07 8.27
N ASP A 38 -21.43 7.85 7.41
CA ASP A 38 -22.31 8.93 7.85
C ASP A 38 -23.65 8.39 8.39
N ALA A 39 -24.53 9.30 8.79
CA ALA A 39 -25.88 8.98 9.28
C ALA A 39 -26.75 8.25 8.25
N HIS A 40 -26.39 8.28 6.96
CA HIS A 40 -27.09 7.65 5.86
C HIS A 40 -26.43 6.33 5.41
N GLY A 41 -25.39 5.88 6.11
CA GLY A 41 -24.67 4.65 5.81
C GLY A 41 -23.71 4.76 4.61
N GLN A 42 -23.46 5.96 4.09
CA GLN A 42 -22.49 6.21 3.03
C GLN A 42 -21.09 6.41 3.62
N PRO A 43 -20.01 6.15 2.86
CA PRO A 43 -18.66 6.42 3.32
C PRO A 43 -18.51 7.89 3.77
N LEU A 44 -18.10 8.10 5.02
CA LEU A 44 -17.93 9.44 5.59
C LEU A 44 -16.70 10.16 5.04
N HIS A 45 -15.67 9.38 4.73
CA HIS A 45 -14.35 9.86 4.35
C HIS A 45 -13.98 9.46 2.92
N SER A 46 -13.14 10.26 2.28
CA SER A 46 -12.57 9.99 0.96
C SER A 46 -11.07 10.28 0.92
N HIS A 47 -10.38 9.79 -0.11
CA HIS A 47 -8.95 10.02 -0.35
C HIS A 47 -8.04 9.71 0.85
N ILE A 48 -8.25 8.56 1.49
CA ILE A 48 -7.45 8.12 2.64
C ILE A 48 -6.09 7.61 2.15
N VAL A 49 -5.02 8.34 2.50
CA VAL A 49 -3.64 8.09 2.06
C VAL A 49 -2.73 7.97 3.28
N THR A 50 -1.95 6.90 3.34
CA THR A 50 -0.89 6.71 4.34
C THR A 50 0.46 7.01 3.68
N ASN A 51 1.18 8.00 4.18
CA ASN A 51 2.56 8.29 3.82
C ASN A 51 3.46 7.88 4.99
N SER A 52 4.52 7.13 4.73
CA SER A 52 5.43 6.68 5.77
C SER A 52 6.86 6.87 5.31
N GLU A 53 7.64 7.60 6.11
CA GLU A 53 9.09 7.54 6.05
C GLU A 53 9.52 6.60 7.16
N LEU A 54 9.84 5.33 6.83
CA LEU A 54 10.34 4.35 7.80
C LEU A 54 11.83 4.14 7.57
N GLY A 55 12.64 4.55 8.54
CA GLY A 55 14.09 4.67 8.36
C GLY A 55 14.82 3.34 8.23
N ASP A 56 14.14 2.26 8.60
CA ASP A 56 14.68 0.90 8.61
C ASP A 56 14.02 -0.03 7.58
N HIS A 57 13.02 0.43 6.81
CA HIS A 57 12.20 -0.48 6.00
C HIS A 57 11.99 -0.02 4.54
N VAL A 58 12.31 -0.96 3.65
CA VAL A 58 12.37 -0.92 2.17
C VAL A 58 13.50 -0.05 1.59
N GLY A 59 14.64 -0.70 1.31
CA GLY A 59 15.80 -0.09 0.62
C GLY A 59 17.14 -0.26 1.32
N LYS A 60 17.19 -0.75 2.57
CA LYS A 60 18.45 -1.09 3.22
C LYS A 60 19.06 -2.36 2.61
N PRO A 61 20.36 -2.36 2.25
CA PRO A 61 21.10 -3.60 1.97
C PRO A 61 20.92 -4.56 3.16
N GLY A 62 20.64 -5.85 2.93
CA GLY A 62 20.46 -6.84 4.01
C GLY A 62 19.02 -7.24 4.33
N VAL A 63 18.01 -6.39 4.07
CA VAL A 63 16.62 -6.67 4.51
C VAL A 63 15.88 -7.67 3.60
N SER A 64 16.41 -7.94 2.40
CA SER A 64 15.89 -8.96 1.47
C SER A 64 16.89 -10.10 1.20
N ASP A 65 18.00 -10.15 1.94
CA ASP A 65 19.10 -11.07 1.65
C ASP A 65 18.89 -12.45 2.30
N GLU A 66 18.14 -12.52 3.40
CA GLU A 66 17.76 -13.80 4.02
C GLU A 66 16.34 -14.19 3.59
N LEU A 67 16.27 -15.10 2.61
CA LEU A 67 15.04 -15.81 2.30
C LEU A 67 14.81 -16.90 3.37
N PRO A 68 13.58 -17.06 3.90
CA PRO A 68 13.26 -18.20 4.74
C PRO A 68 13.60 -19.53 4.04
N ALA A 69 14.04 -20.53 4.80
CA ALA A 69 14.51 -21.81 4.25
C ALA A 69 13.47 -22.56 3.40
N ASP A 70 12.19 -22.24 3.59
CA ASP A 70 11.01 -22.80 2.93
C ASP A 70 10.40 -21.87 1.87
N TYR A 71 10.99 -20.69 1.64
CA TYR A 71 10.46 -19.70 0.72
C TYR A 71 10.83 -20.00 -0.73
N SER A 72 10.04 -20.86 -1.38
CA SER A 72 10.17 -21.15 -2.82
C SER A 72 9.32 -20.21 -3.68
N TRP A 73 9.66 -18.93 -3.72
CA TRP A 73 9.04 -18.06 -4.72
C TRP A 73 9.63 -18.39 -6.10
N THR A 74 8.90 -19.12 -6.92
CA THR A 74 9.15 -19.12 -8.36
C THR A 74 8.39 -17.96 -8.96
N LYS A 75 9.10 -16.99 -9.56
CA LYS A 75 8.48 -16.00 -10.44
C LYS A 75 7.88 -16.78 -11.61
N SER A 76 6.64 -17.21 -11.45
CA SER A 76 5.86 -17.82 -12.51
C SER A 76 5.60 -16.74 -13.55
N HIS A 77 6.50 -16.62 -14.52
CA HIS A 77 6.22 -15.92 -15.75
C HIS A 77 5.04 -16.64 -16.40
N ARG A 78 3.81 -16.17 -16.15
CA ARG A 78 2.59 -16.64 -16.82
C ARG A 78 2.54 -16.09 -18.25
N GLY A 79 3.63 -16.29 -18.97
CA GLY A 79 3.96 -15.73 -20.26
C GLY A 79 5.43 -15.98 -20.49
N GLY A 80 5.74 -17.07 -21.22
CA GLY A 80 7.07 -17.23 -21.79
C GLY A 80 7.42 -16.04 -22.69
N PRO A 81 8.69 -15.91 -23.11
CA PRO A 81 9.05 -14.90 -24.10
C PRO A 81 8.06 -14.97 -25.28
N PRO A 82 7.58 -13.82 -25.81
CA PRO A 82 6.64 -13.82 -26.92
C PRO A 82 7.20 -14.67 -28.06
N GLU A 83 6.39 -15.57 -28.62
CA GLU A 83 6.76 -16.31 -29.83
C GLU A 83 7.20 -15.30 -30.90
N SER A 84 8.32 -15.56 -31.57
CA SER A 84 8.91 -14.70 -32.58
C SER A 84 8.02 -14.46 -33.82
N GLY A 85 6.79 -14.96 -33.82
CA GLY A 85 5.87 -14.97 -34.96
C GLY A 85 4.56 -14.19 -34.76
N ASN A 86 4.25 -13.66 -33.57
CA ASN A 86 3.00 -12.93 -33.36
C ASN A 86 3.21 -11.63 -32.57
N PRO A 87 3.30 -10.47 -33.23
CA PRO A 87 3.29 -9.20 -32.53
C PRO A 87 1.94 -9.04 -31.79
N PRO A 88 1.95 -8.48 -30.57
CA PRO A 88 0.71 -8.22 -29.85
C PRO A 88 -0.17 -7.28 -30.69
N ARG A 89 -1.47 -7.61 -30.81
CA ARG A 89 -2.46 -6.67 -31.34
C ARG A 89 -2.51 -5.48 -30.41
N THR A 90 -1.81 -4.40 -30.77
CA THR A 90 -2.08 -3.09 -30.20
C THR A 90 -3.51 -2.72 -30.55
N LEU A 91 -4.29 -2.32 -29.55
CA LEU A 91 -5.62 -1.75 -29.74
C LEU A 91 -5.45 -0.49 -30.59
N ALA A 92 -5.91 -0.56 -31.84
CA ALA A 92 -6.13 0.59 -32.71
C ALA A 92 -7.48 1.23 -32.37
#